data_AF-B7GQZ0-F1
#
_entry.id   AF-B7GQZ0-F1
#
_cell.length_a   1.000
_cell.length_b   1.000
_cell.length_c   1.000
_cell.angle_alpha   90.00
_cell.angle_beta   90.00
_cell.angle_gamma   90.00
#
_symmetry.space_group_name_H-M   'P 1'
#
loop_
_entity.id
_entity.type
_entity.pdbx_description
1 polymer ?
#
loop_
_entity_poly.entity_id
_entity_poly.type
_entity_poly.pdbx_seq_one_letter_code
_entity_poly.pdbx_strand_id
1 'polypeptide(L)'
;MAPKMSAEQMLNQIDSQSGKSAFTKDSMPGTRVTGIIENVTANQVRDFQTKQPAFWNDGSPRLQVLVTIDTGIIDPNVEDDDGRRTVYIKGWGVQRRAWLQALHNAGLKKAGEVKPGDRFTATFTGYGPKGNLPQPPKLFEYVIEHQSPADLAMGQPQQPAQQPFQQQPQQSYPQQQYAAQQAAQAPNQGYQPAPTDPWNPPAQQGQQQSVQPVQLGQQQVDPMKVNQLKALGKPPQEIAALLGVPVEAVTAVTDQAQPQYHGGSEQMPETGEF
;
A
#
# COMPACT_ATOMS: atom_id res chain seq x y z
N MET A 1 -28.76 17.73 -34.17
CA MET A 1 -27.30 17.89 -34.02
C MET A 1 -27.02 17.96 -32.52
N ALA A 2 -26.33 16.98 -31.93
CA ALA A 2 -25.90 17.10 -30.54
C ALA A 2 -24.90 18.26 -30.44
N PRO A 3 -24.99 19.14 -29.42
CA PRO A 3 -24.04 20.22 -29.26
C PRO A 3 -22.63 19.62 -29.11
N LYS A 4 -21.72 20.00 -30.01
CA LYS A 4 -20.30 19.67 -29.86
C LYS A 4 -19.77 20.51 -28.69
N MET A 5 -19.49 19.86 -27.57
CA MET A 5 -18.80 20.52 -26.45
C MET A 5 -17.50 21.15 -26.95
N SER A 6 -17.17 22.35 -26.49
CA SER A 6 -15.88 22.98 -26.78
C SER A 6 -14.74 22.18 -26.12
N ALA A 7 -13.51 22.33 -26.63
CA ALA A 7 -12.34 21.70 -26.02
C ALA A 7 -12.14 22.12 -24.55
N GLU A 8 -12.54 23.35 -24.20
CA GLU A 8 -12.52 23.82 -22.81
C GLU A 8 -13.59 23.14 -21.95
N GLN A 9 -14.81 22.95 -22.48
CA GLN A 9 -15.87 22.22 -21.77
C GLN A 9 -15.50 20.76 -21.54
N MET A 10 -14.92 20.10 -22.54
CA MET A 10 -14.40 18.73 -22.40
C MET A 10 -13.28 18.65 -21.35
N LEU A 11 -12.37 19.62 -21.34
CA LEU A 11 -11.26 19.65 -20.39
C LEU A 11 -11.73 19.90 -18.96
N ASN A 12 -12.66 20.83 -18.74
CA ASN A 12 -13.25 21.07 -17.42
C ASN A 12 -14.02 19.84 -16.91
N GLN A 13 -14.68 19.11 -17.81
CA GLN A 13 -15.32 17.84 -17.46
C GLN A 13 -14.29 16.77 -17.06
N ILE A 14 -13.15 16.68 -17.75
CA ILE A 14 -12.06 15.76 -17.38
C ILE A 14 -11.43 16.15 -16.04
N ASP A 15 -11.16 17.44 -15.80
CA ASP A 15 -10.62 17.92 -14.52
C ASP A 15 -11.57 17.61 -13.36
N SER A 16 -12.89 17.76 -13.58
CA SER A 16 -13.90 17.38 -12.58
C SER A 16 -13.98 15.87 -12.28
N GLN A 17 -13.46 15.03 -13.19
CA GLN A 17 -13.37 13.58 -13.04
C GLN A 17 -11.98 13.10 -12.57
N SER A 18 -11.03 14.02 -12.41
CA SER A 18 -9.67 13.72 -11.98
C SER A 18 -9.48 14.05 -10.50
N GLY A 19 -8.87 13.15 -9.73
CA GLY A 19 -8.46 13.42 -8.35
C GLY A 19 -7.30 14.42 -8.27
N LYS A 20 -6.98 14.90 -7.08
CA LYS A 20 -5.86 15.85 -6.86
C LYS A 20 -4.55 15.32 -7.45
N SER A 21 -3.67 16.20 -7.95
CA SER A 21 -2.38 15.76 -8.53
C SER A 21 -1.56 14.97 -7.51
N ALA A 22 -1.12 13.77 -7.89
CA ALA A 22 -0.33 12.90 -7.03
C ALA A 22 1.08 13.44 -6.76
N PHE A 23 1.60 14.25 -7.68
CA PHE A 23 2.90 14.90 -7.56
C PHE A 23 2.74 16.41 -7.74
N THR A 24 3.34 17.17 -6.84
CA THR A 24 3.33 18.63 -6.86
C THR A 24 4.73 19.16 -7.17
N LYS A 25 4.91 20.48 -7.18
CA LYS A 25 6.25 21.09 -7.24
C LYS A 25 7.13 20.69 -6.05
N ASP A 26 6.53 20.39 -4.90
CA ASP A 26 7.22 20.11 -3.63
C ASP A 26 7.52 18.61 -3.43
N SER A 27 7.02 17.73 -4.30
CA SER A 27 7.37 16.30 -4.25
C SER A 27 8.88 16.11 -4.44
N MET A 28 9.49 15.33 -3.55
CA MET A 28 10.93 15.04 -3.53
C MET A 28 11.23 13.70 -4.23
N PRO A 29 12.42 13.52 -4.81
CA PRO A 29 12.84 12.21 -5.31
C PRO A 29 12.67 11.12 -4.24
N GLY A 30 12.18 9.95 -4.64
CA GLY A 30 11.73 8.88 -3.74
C GLY A 30 10.24 8.94 -3.39
N THR A 31 9.54 10.05 -3.64
CA THR A 31 8.07 10.11 -3.48
C THR A 31 7.41 9.05 -4.34
N ARG A 32 6.57 8.23 -3.72
CA ARG A 32 5.83 7.15 -4.37
C ARG A 32 4.34 7.32 -4.12
N VAL A 33 3.55 7.05 -5.14
CA VAL A 33 2.10 6.91 -5.03
C VAL A 33 1.71 5.56 -5.62
N THR A 34 0.84 4.83 -4.93
CA THR A 34 0.31 3.54 -5.37
C THR A 34 -1.18 3.54 -5.10
N GLY A 35 -1.95 2.96 -6.02
CA GLY A 35 -3.40 2.85 -5.87
C GLY A 35 -4.03 1.95 -6.93
N ILE A 36 -5.33 1.74 -6.81
CA ILE A 36 -6.14 1.04 -7.80
C ILE A 36 -6.56 2.05 -8.86
N ILE A 37 -6.34 1.73 -10.13
CA ILE A 37 -6.77 2.57 -11.24
C ILE A 37 -8.30 2.61 -11.25
N GLU A 38 -8.85 3.83 -11.21
CA GLU A 38 -10.27 4.08 -11.48
C GLU A 38 -10.48 4.45 -12.95
N ASN A 39 -9.57 5.25 -13.52
CA ASN A 39 -9.71 5.75 -14.87
C ASN A 39 -8.36 6.08 -15.51
N VAL A 40 -8.25 5.85 -16.82
CA VAL A 40 -7.14 6.29 -17.67
C VAL A 40 -7.69 7.08 -18.83
N THR A 41 -7.40 8.38 -18.89
CA THR A 41 -7.83 9.27 -19.96
C THR A 41 -6.65 10.04 -20.55
N ALA A 42 -6.90 10.82 -21.59
CA ALA A 42 -5.91 11.73 -22.17
C ALA A 42 -6.52 13.10 -22.42
N ASN A 43 -5.78 14.15 -22.11
CA ASN A 43 -6.20 15.52 -22.38
C ASN A 43 -5.06 16.36 -22.97
N GLN A 44 -5.41 17.52 -23.50
CA GLN A 44 -4.44 18.50 -23.96
C GLN A 44 -3.82 19.22 -22.75
N VAL A 45 -2.49 19.31 -22.75
CA VAL A 45 -1.74 20.08 -21.75
C VAL A 45 -2.04 21.56 -21.91
N ARG A 46 -2.20 22.27 -20.79
CA ARG A 46 -2.25 23.73 -20.77
C ARG A 46 -0.86 24.30 -20.45
N ASP A 47 -0.52 25.40 -21.10
CA ASP A 47 0.70 26.14 -20.77
C ASP A 47 0.61 26.69 -19.35
N PHE A 48 1.68 26.54 -18.57
CA PHE A 48 1.64 26.87 -17.14
C PHE A 48 1.50 28.37 -16.87
N GLN A 49 2.07 29.21 -17.73
CA GLN A 49 2.03 30.67 -17.56
C GLN A 49 0.73 31.24 -18.10
N THR A 50 0.36 30.88 -19.32
CA THR A 50 -0.77 31.48 -20.03
C THR A 50 -2.10 30.77 -19.78
N LYS A 51 -2.08 29.55 -19.22
CA LYS A 51 -3.24 28.67 -19.02
C LYS A 51 -3.98 28.27 -20.31
N GLN A 52 -3.42 28.61 -21.47
CA GLN A 52 -3.99 28.29 -22.79
C GLN A 52 -3.64 26.85 -23.21
N PRO A 53 -4.45 26.21 -24.07
CA PRO A 53 -4.13 24.90 -24.62
C PRO A 53 -2.79 24.91 -25.37
N ALA A 54 -1.94 23.92 -25.11
CA ALA A 54 -0.60 23.85 -25.64
C ALA A 54 -0.59 23.07 -26.96
N PHE A 55 -0.01 23.67 -28.00
CA PHE A 55 0.18 23.06 -29.32
C PHE A 55 1.66 22.87 -29.62
N TRP A 56 1.97 21.96 -30.54
CA TRP A 56 3.26 21.82 -31.19
C TRP A 56 3.37 22.83 -32.35
N ASN A 57 4.58 23.00 -32.91
CA ASN A 57 4.82 23.93 -34.02
C ASN A 57 4.03 23.58 -35.29
N ASP A 58 3.64 22.31 -35.44
CA ASP A 58 2.81 21.82 -36.53
C ASP A 58 1.30 22.02 -36.28
N GLY A 59 0.92 22.65 -35.16
CA GLY A 59 -0.47 22.89 -34.77
C GLY A 59 -1.16 21.72 -34.11
N SER A 60 -0.51 20.57 -33.93
CA SER A 60 -1.11 19.42 -33.23
C SER A 60 -1.12 19.63 -31.70
N PRO A 61 -2.13 19.12 -30.97
CA PRO A 61 -2.22 19.32 -29.52
C PRO A 61 -1.15 18.52 -28.77
N ARG A 62 -0.55 19.15 -27.75
CA ARG A 62 0.31 18.44 -26.79
C ARG A 62 -0.55 17.66 -25.83
N LEU A 63 -0.58 16.33 -25.95
CA LEU A 63 -1.40 15.46 -25.10
C LEU A 63 -0.62 14.89 -23.91
N GLN A 64 -1.33 14.67 -22.79
CA GLN A 64 -0.86 13.93 -21.63
C GLN A 64 -1.88 12.85 -21.24
N VAL A 65 -1.40 11.77 -20.65
CA VAL A 65 -2.21 10.71 -20.06
C VAL A 65 -2.49 11.07 -18.59
N LEU A 66 -3.72 10.86 -18.15
CA LEU A 66 -4.16 11.03 -16.77
C LEU A 66 -4.51 9.64 -16.25
N VAL A 67 -3.79 9.21 -15.22
CA VAL A 67 -4.10 7.97 -14.50
C VAL A 67 -4.67 8.36 -13.15
N THR A 68 -5.98 8.24 -12.99
CA THR A 68 -6.66 8.46 -11.71
C THR A 68 -6.64 7.16 -10.92
N ILE A 69 -6.07 7.20 -9.73
CA ILE A 69 -5.98 6.08 -8.80
C ILE A 69 -6.70 6.40 -7.49
N ASP A 70 -7.39 5.41 -6.94
CA ASP A 70 -7.78 5.39 -5.54
C ASP A 70 -6.60 4.89 -4.70
N THR A 71 -6.12 5.74 -3.81
CA THR A 71 -5.00 5.41 -2.90
C THR A 71 -5.47 4.84 -1.57
N GLY A 72 -6.76 5.00 -1.24
CA GLY A 72 -7.30 4.74 0.10
C GLY A 72 -6.81 5.71 1.19
N ILE A 73 -6.04 6.75 0.83
CA ILE A 73 -5.46 7.73 1.76
C ILE A 73 -6.18 9.06 1.62
N ILE A 74 -7.03 9.37 2.60
CA ILE A 74 -7.73 10.66 2.73
C ILE A 74 -6.96 11.54 3.72
N ASP A 75 -6.62 12.77 3.33
CA ASP A 75 -6.12 13.79 4.25
C ASP A 75 -7.31 14.46 4.98
N PRO A 76 -7.49 14.23 6.29
CA PRO A 76 -8.62 14.78 7.04
C PRO A 76 -8.59 16.31 7.16
N ASN A 77 -7.46 16.96 6.84
CA ASN A 77 -7.33 18.42 6.88
C ASN A 77 -7.71 19.09 5.55
N VAL A 78 -8.09 18.30 4.54
CA VAL A 78 -8.49 18.78 3.22
C VAL A 78 -9.94 18.39 2.99
N GLU A 79 -10.84 19.38 3.05
CA GLU A 79 -12.31 19.21 3.06
C GLU A 79 -12.87 18.30 1.95
N ASP A 80 -12.25 18.32 0.77
CA ASP A 80 -12.64 17.52 -0.40
C ASP A 80 -11.58 16.49 -0.82
N ASP A 81 -10.80 15.97 0.13
CA ASP A 81 -9.94 14.83 -0.18
C ASP A 81 -10.74 13.52 -0.16
N ASP A 82 -10.91 12.94 -1.34
CA ASP A 82 -11.67 11.72 -1.56
C ASP A 82 -10.77 10.47 -1.68
N GLY A 83 -9.47 10.61 -1.37
CA GLY A 83 -8.50 9.53 -1.49
C GLY A 83 -7.99 9.28 -2.90
N ARG A 84 -8.54 9.99 -3.90
CA ARG A 84 -8.13 9.85 -5.30
C ARG A 84 -6.96 10.76 -5.63
N ARG A 85 -6.06 10.24 -6.44
CA ARG A 85 -4.91 10.98 -6.95
C ARG A 85 -4.79 10.78 -8.45
N THR A 86 -4.43 11.84 -9.17
CA THR A 86 -4.17 11.76 -10.61
C THR A 86 -2.69 11.90 -10.89
N VAL A 87 -2.13 10.93 -11.63
CA VAL A 87 -0.78 11.00 -12.18
C VAL A 87 -0.87 11.51 -13.62
N TYR A 88 -0.31 12.70 -13.85
CA TYR A 88 -0.23 13.33 -15.17
C TYR A 88 1.07 12.94 -15.86
N ILE A 89 0.97 12.25 -16.99
CA ILE A 89 2.09 11.70 -17.74
C ILE A 89 2.14 12.36 -19.11
N LYS A 90 3.17 13.16 -19.38
CA LYS A 90 3.34 13.79 -20.69
C LYS A 90 3.41 12.74 -21.80
N GLY A 91 2.64 12.93 -22.87
CA GLY A 91 2.62 12.06 -24.06
C GLY A 91 3.87 12.18 -24.94
N TRP A 92 4.95 12.76 -24.42
CA TRP A 92 6.24 12.94 -25.09
C TRP A 92 7.41 12.82 -24.11
N GLY A 93 8.63 12.70 -24.65
CA GLY A 93 9.86 12.70 -23.86
C GLY A 93 10.00 11.53 -22.89
N VAL A 94 10.75 11.77 -21.81
CA VAL A 94 11.15 10.72 -20.84
C VAL A 94 9.97 10.08 -20.11
N GLN A 95 8.90 10.83 -19.82
CA GLN A 95 7.72 10.28 -19.15
C GLN A 95 6.92 9.34 -20.06
N ARG A 96 6.78 9.68 -21.35
CA ARG A 96 6.18 8.76 -22.33
C ARG A 96 6.95 7.45 -22.40
N ARG A 97 8.29 7.52 -22.43
CA ARG A 97 9.13 6.31 -22.47
C ARG A 97 8.92 5.43 -21.24
N ALA A 98 8.93 6.02 -20.04
CA ALA A 98 8.65 5.29 -18.81
C ALA A 98 7.25 4.65 -18.81
N TRP A 99 6.25 5.36 -19.33
CA TRP A 99 4.88 4.84 -19.42
C TRP A 99 4.76 3.66 -20.40
N LEU A 100 5.36 3.79 -21.58
CA LEU A 100 5.38 2.69 -22.56
C LEU A 100 6.14 1.48 -22.03
N GLN A 101 7.22 1.69 -21.26
CA GLN A 101 7.94 0.61 -20.60
C GLN A 101 7.07 -0.09 -19.55
N ALA A 102 6.29 0.65 -18.75
CA ALA A 102 5.36 0.06 -17.78
C ALA A 102 4.28 -0.77 -18.46
N LEU A 103 3.69 -0.26 -19.56
CA LEU A 103 2.73 -1.03 -20.37
C LEU A 103 3.36 -2.32 -20.90
N HIS A 104 4.55 -2.22 -21.50
CA HIS A 104 5.27 -3.38 -22.02
C HIS A 104 5.56 -4.42 -20.93
N ASN A 105 6.02 -3.98 -19.75
CA ASN A 105 6.31 -4.85 -18.62
C ASN A 105 5.05 -5.54 -18.07
N ALA A 106 3.89 -4.88 -18.18
CA ALA A 106 2.59 -5.43 -17.81
C ALA A 106 1.97 -6.31 -18.92
N GLY A 107 2.66 -6.52 -20.05
CA GLY A 107 2.14 -7.28 -21.20
C GLY A 107 1.08 -6.53 -22.02
N LEU A 108 0.94 -5.21 -21.84
CA LEU A 108 -0.05 -4.37 -22.50
C LEU A 108 0.54 -3.65 -23.71
N LYS A 109 -0.24 -3.50 -24.79
CA LYS A 109 0.24 -2.87 -26.03
C LYS A 109 -0.02 -1.36 -26.08
N LYS A 110 -1.03 -0.88 -25.35
CA LYS A 110 -1.45 0.53 -25.37
C LYS A 110 -2.17 0.92 -24.08
N ALA A 111 -2.21 2.22 -23.80
CA ALA A 111 -2.84 2.77 -22.60
C ALA A 111 -4.33 2.36 -22.46
N GLY A 112 -5.06 2.22 -23.56
CA GLY A 112 -6.46 1.79 -23.53
C GLY A 112 -6.69 0.32 -23.15
N GLU A 113 -5.62 -0.47 -22.95
CA GLU A 113 -5.72 -1.83 -22.41
C GLU A 113 -5.55 -1.88 -20.89
N VAL A 114 -5.11 -0.78 -20.28
CA VAL A 114 -5.12 -0.59 -18.82
C VAL A 114 -6.57 -0.43 -18.37
N LYS A 115 -6.99 -1.19 -17.36
CA LYS A 115 -8.39 -1.26 -16.93
C LYS A 115 -8.58 -0.71 -15.53
N PRO A 116 -9.78 -0.17 -15.23
CA PRO A 116 -10.18 0.03 -13.84
C PRO A 116 -10.03 -1.28 -13.06
N GLY A 117 -9.44 -1.20 -11.87
CA GLY A 117 -9.09 -2.37 -11.04
C GLY A 117 -7.63 -2.81 -11.12
N ASP A 118 -6.89 -2.45 -12.18
CA ASP A 118 -5.44 -2.64 -12.22
C ASP A 118 -4.76 -1.84 -11.10
N ARG A 119 -3.62 -2.31 -10.58
CA ARG A 119 -2.83 -1.53 -9.62
C ARG A 119 -1.76 -0.74 -10.36
N PHE A 120 -1.65 0.54 -10.03
CA PHE A 120 -0.65 1.43 -10.59
C PHE A 120 0.24 2.00 -9.49
N THR A 121 1.54 2.01 -9.75
CA THR A 121 2.53 2.72 -8.94
C THR A 121 3.27 3.72 -9.81
N ALA A 122 3.41 4.94 -9.30
CA ALA A 122 4.33 5.93 -9.84
C ALA A 122 5.36 6.33 -8.77
N THR A 123 6.63 6.36 -9.16
CA THR A 123 7.74 6.78 -8.30
C THR A 123 8.45 7.95 -8.97
N PHE A 124 8.54 9.08 -8.27
CA PHE A 124 9.37 10.19 -8.71
C PHE A 124 10.84 9.86 -8.38
N THR A 125 11.64 9.52 -9.38
CA THR A 125 13.00 8.97 -9.16
C THR A 125 14.08 10.03 -9.12
N GLY A 126 13.80 11.25 -9.58
CA GLY A 126 14.76 12.34 -9.56
C GLY A 126 14.64 13.26 -10.77
N TYR A 127 15.68 14.05 -10.99
CA TYR A 127 15.73 14.98 -12.11
C TYR A 127 16.67 14.47 -13.20
N GLY A 128 16.23 14.58 -14.44
CA GLY A 128 17.08 14.31 -15.60
C GLY A 128 18.06 15.46 -15.86
N PRO A 129 18.96 15.30 -16.84
CA PRO A 129 19.84 16.38 -17.24
C PRO A 129 19.03 17.61 -17.64
N LYS A 130 19.41 18.78 -17.11
CA LYS A 130 18.70 20.05 -17.35
C LYS A 130 18.69 20.44 -18.83
N GLY A 131 19.81 20.23 -19.54
CA GLY A 131 20.00 20.74 -20.89
C GLY A 131 19.70 22.25 -20.97
N ASN A 132 19.07 22.68 -22.06
CA ASN A 132 18.62 24.07 -22.25
C ASN A 132 17.25 24.38 -21.61
N LEU A 133 16.66 23.45 -20.85
CA LEU A 133 15.35 23.68 -20.24
C LEU A 133 15.51 24.56 -18.98
N PRO A 134 14.55 25.47 -18.72
CA PRO A 134 14.55 26.28 -17.50
C PRO A 134 14.62 25.44 -16.23
N GLN A 135 13.96 24.28 -16.24
CA GLN A 135 13.92 23.31 -15.15
C GLN A 135 14.24 21.92 -15.70
N PRO A 136 15.04 21.11 -14.98
CA PRO A 136 15.30 19.75 -15.38
C PRO A 136 14.01 18.92 -15.38
N PRO A 137 13.85 17.98 -16.32
CA PRO A 137 12.65 17.16 -16.39
C PRO A 137 12.59 16.22 -15.18
N LYS A 138 11.42 16.13 -14.54
CA LYS A 138 11.15 15.08 -13.55
C LYS A 138 11.17 13.71 -14.23
N LEU A 139 11.96 12.78 -13.67
CA LEU A 139 12.03 11.38 -14.05
C LEU A 139 11.08 10.58 -13.19
N PHE A 140 10.39 9.64 -13.82
CA PHE A 140 9.47 8.75 -13.14
C PHE A 140 9.73 7.32 -13.56
N GLU A 141 9.48 6.42 -12.63
CA GLU A 141 9.27 5.01 -12.87
C GLU A 141 7.79 4.70 -12.66
N TYR A 142 7.25 3.84 -13.51
CA TYR A 142 5.86 3.42 -13.46
C TYR A 142 5.78 1.90 -13.47
N VAL A 143 4.86 1.36 -12.67
CA VAL A 143 4.56 -0.08 -12.62
C VAL A 143 3.05 -0.23 -12.75
N ILE A 144 2.63 -1.13 -13.62
CA ILE A 144 1.23 -1.53 -13.79
C ILE A 144 1.16 -3.02 -13.50
N GLU A 145 0.39 -3.38 -12.49
CA GLU A 145 0.05 -4.76 -12.18
C GLU A 145 -1.33 -5.01 -12.77
N HIS A 146 -1.36 -5.57 -13.98
CA HIS A 146 -2.58 -5.84 -14.70
C HIS A 146 -3.32 -7.02 -14.05
N GLN A 147 -4.55 -6.82 -13.63
CA GLN A 147 -5.41 -7.90 -13.14
C GLN A 147 -6.06 -8.53 -14.38
N SER A 148 -5.42 -9.55 -14.96
CA SER A 148 -6.09 -10.27 -16.05
C SER A 148 -7.32 -11.01 -15.48
N PRO A 149 -8.39 -11.20 -16.27
CA PRO A 149 -9.51 -12.05 -15.86
C PRO A 149 -9.09 -13.47 -15.45
N ALA A 150 -7.96 -13.96 -15.99
CA ALA A 150 -7.39 -15.25 -15.60
C ALA A 150 -6.77 -15.20 -14.20
N ASP A 151 -6.08 -14.11 -13.84
CA ASP A 151 -5.53 -13.91 -12.50
C ASP A 151 -6.64 -13.75 -11.44
N LEU A 152 -7.73 -13.05 -11.80
CA LEU A 152 -8.92 -12.95 -10.95
C LEU A 152 -9.64 -14.29 -10.79
N ALA A 153 -9.67 -15.13 -11.83
CA ALA A 153 -10.25 -16.48 -11.77
C ALA A 153 -9.39 -17.47 -10.96
N MET A 154 -8.06 -17.29 -10.93
CA MET A 154 -7.16 -18.11 -10.11
C MET A 154 -7.03 -17.61 -8.65
N GLY A 155 -7.31 -16.34 -8.40
CA GLY A 155 -7.34 -15.76 -7.05
C GLY A 155 -8.67 -15.94 -6.30
N GLN A 156 -9.73 -16.38 -6.98
CA GLN A 156 -10.94 -16.82 -6.28
C GLN A 156 -10.64 -18.16 -5.58
N PRO A 157 -10.81 -18.28 -4.24
CA PRO A 157 -10.88 -19.60 -3.65
C PRO A 157 -12.03 -20.32 -4.38
N GLN A 158 -11.72 -21.43 -5.06
CA GLN A 158 -12.76 -22.30 -5.60
C GLN A 158 -13.72 -22.59 -4.45
N GLN A 159 -14.92 -22.00 -4.49
CA GLN A 159 -16.00 -22.47 -3.64
C GLN A 159 -16.10 -23.97 -3.94
N PRO A 160 -15.95 -24.85 -2.94
CA PRO A 160 -16.06 -26.27 -3.19
C PRO A 160 -17.41 -26.48 -3.86
N ALA A 161 -17.36 -27.02 -5.09
CA ALA A 161 -18.55 -27.35 -5.85
C ALA A 161 -19.44 -28.20 -4.93
N GLN A 162 -20.59 -27.67 -4.53
CA GLN A 162 -21.59 -28.44 -3.82
C GLN A 162 -21.99 -29.57 -4.75
N GLN A 163 -21.55 -30.80 -4.43
CA GLN A 163 -21.97 -31.98 -5.15
C GLN A 163 -23.50 -32.03 -5.13
N PRO A 164 -24.17 -32.32 -6.26
CA PRO A 164 -25.61 -32.46 -6.27
C PRO A 164 -25.99 -33.63 -5.36
N PHE A 165 -26.63 -33.32 -4.23
CA PHE A 165 -27.21 -34.30 -3.33
C PHE A 165 -28.30 -35.06 -4.10
N GLN A 166 -28.10 -36.35 -4.30
CA GLN A 166 -29.16 -37.22 -4.79
C GLN A 166 -30.25 -37.30 -3.73
N GLN A 167 -31.47 -36.97 -4.14
CA GLN A 167 -32.67 -37.03 -3.31
C GLN A 167 -32.97 -38.49 -2.97
N GLN A 168 -32.82 -38.87 -1.70
CA GLN A 168 -33.47 -40.07 -1.16
C GLN A 168 -34.92 -39.73 -0.75
N PRO A 169 -35.90 -40.61 -1.04
CA PRO A 169 -37.29 -40.38 -0.69
C PRO A 169 -37.49 -40.35 0.83
N GLN A 170 -38.22 -39.33 1.30
CA GLN A 170 -38.55 -39.13 2.72
C GLN A 170 -39.53 -40.20 3.23
N GLN A 171 -39.21 -40.81 4.37
CA GLN A 171 -40.19 -41.41 5.26
C GLN A 171 -40.62 -40.39 6.32
N SER A 172 -41.93 -40.24 6.46
CA SER A 172 -42.60 -39.40 7.43
C SER A 172 -42.59 -40.04 8.82
N TYR A 173 -42.19 -39.27 9.83
CA TYR A 173 -42.46 -39.55 11.24
C TYR A 173 -42.96 -38.27 11.94
N PRO A 174 -43.96 -38.37 12.83
CA PRO A 174 -44.64 -37.22 13.40
C PRO A 174 -43.83 -36.47 14.47
N GLN A 175 -44.12 -35.17 14.57
CA GLN A 175 -43.55 -34.20 15.52
C GLN A 175 -43.64 -34.66 16.98
N GLN A 176 -42.58 -34.38 17.74
CA GLN A 176 -42.71 -34.01 19.15
C GLN A 176 -42.09 -32.64 19.40
N GLN A 177 -42.92 -31.83 20.05
CA GLN A 177 -42.71 -30.46 20.44
C GLN A 177 -42.03 -30.46 21.82
N TYR A 178 -40.83 -29.87 21.92
CA TYR A 178 -40.22 -29.53 23.21
C TYR A 178 -40.01 -28.02 23.26
N ALA A 179 -40.51 -27.44 24.34
CA ALA A 179 -40.50 -26.02 24.64
C ALA A 179 -39.07 -25.50 24.93
N ALA A 180 -38.92 -24.19 24.73
CA ALA A 180 -37.72 -23.41 24.98
C ALA A 180 -37.20 -23.57 26.43
N GLN A 181 -35.90 -23.82 26.58
CA GLN A 181 -35.19 -23.60 27.84
C GLN A 181 -34.34 -22.33 27.75
N GLN A 182 -34.69 -21.40 28.61
CA GLN A 182 -33.95 -20.18 28.91
C GLN A 182 -32.61 -20.55 29.56
N ALA A 183 -31.51 -20.05 29.01
CA ALA A 183 -30.22 -20.08 29.71
C ALA A 183 -30.19 -18.91 30.71
N ALA A 184 -30.34 -19.24 31.99
CA ALA A 184 -30.16 -18.32 33.10
C ALA A 184 -28.66 -18.04 33.33
N GLN A 185 -28.37 -16.78 33.61
CA GLN A 185 -27.06 -16.20 33.91
C GLN A 185 -26.49 -16.78 35.22
N ALA A 186 -25.19 -17.10 35.22
CA ALA A 186 -24.43 -17.41 36.43
C ALA A 186 -23.75 -16.13 36.99
N PRO A 187 -23.77 -15.89 38.31
CA PRO A 187 -23.15 -14.71 38.92
C PRO A 187 -21.64 -14.87 39.09
N ASN A 188 -20.91 -13.81 38.73
CA ASN A 188 -19.46 -13.66 38.89
C ASN A 188 -19.12 -13.41 40.37
N GLN A 189 -18.38 -14.32 40.99
CA GLN A 189 -17.80 -14.18 42.33
C GLN A 189 -16.44 -13.47 42.21
N GLY A 190 -16.26 -12.41 43.01
CA GLY A 190 -15.09 -11.55 42.99
C GLY A 190 -13.86 -12.16 43.66
N TYR A 191 -12.69 -11.62 43.31
CA TYR A 191 -11.49 -11.65 44.14
C TYR A 191 -10.84 -10.27 44.18
N GLN A 192 -10.59 -9.83 45.40
CA GLN A 192 -9.94 -8.59 45.83
C GLN A 192 -8.40 -8.67 45.69
N PRO A 193 -7.68 -7.53 45.71
CA PRO A 193 -6.22 -7.47 45.59
C PRO A 193 -5.49 -7.86 46.89
N ALA A 194 -4.29 -8.44 46.78
CA ALA A 194 -3.43 -8.79 47.91
C ALA A 194 -2.55 -7.58 48.37
N PRO A 195 -2.31 -7.43 49.69
CA PRO A 195 -1.55 -6.34 50.29
C PRO A 195 -0.03 -6.58 50.36
N THR A 196 0.71 -5.48 50.46
CA THR A 196 2.15 -5.36 50.75
C THR A 196 2.47 -5.53 52.24
N ASP A 197 3.60 -6.17 52.60
CA ASP A 197 4.41 -5.83 53.80
C ASP A 197 5.75 -6.62 53.87
N PRO A 198 6.74 -6.23 54.72
CA PRO A 198 8.17 -6.19 54.37
C PRO A 198 9.13 -6.98 55.30
N TRP A 199 10.42 -6.99 54.91
CA TRP A 199 11.66 -7.21 55.71
C TRP A 199 12.32 -8.62 55.81
N ASN A 200 13.65 -8.57 55.60
CA ASN A 200 14.74 -9.57 55.35
C ASN A 200 15.48 -9.97 56.68
N PRO A 201 16.66 -10.65 56.81
CA PRO A 201 17.56 -11.55 55.98
C PRO A 201 17.94 -12.86 56.77
N PRO A 202 19.11 -13.60 56.62
CA PRO A 202 20.29 -13.52 55.71
C PRO A 202 20.78 -14.85 55.07
N ALA A 203 21.69 -14.77 54.07
CA ALA A 203 23.03 -15.43 54.06
C ALA A 203 23.71 -15.40 52.66
N GLN A 204 25.01 -15.11 52.65
CA GLN A 204 25.90 -15.15 51.49
C GLN A 204 26.57 -16.52 51.32
N GLN A 205 26.76 -16.98 50.08
CA GLN A 205 28.01 -17.53 49.52
C GLN A 205 27.74 -18.16 48.14
N GLY A 206 28.51 -17.77 47.11
CA GLY A 206 28.48 -18.42 45.79
C GLY A 206 29.04 -17.53 44.67
N GLN A 207 29.87 -18.11 43.82
CA GLN A 207 30.91 -17.45 43.03
C GLN A 207 30.45 -16.88 41.67
N GLN A 208 31.23 -15.92 41.18
CA GLN A 208 31.58 -15.62 39.77
C GLN A 208 30.49 -15.80 38.70
N GLN A 209 29.93 -14.68 38.21
CA GLN A 209 29.70 -14.52 36.77
C GLN A 209 29.55 -13.03 36.37
N SER A 210 30.00 -12.80 35.15
CA SER A 210 30.20 -11.55 34.41
C SER A 210 29.14 -10.46 34.58
N VAL A 211 29.62 -9.22 34.65
CA VAL A 211 28.84 -7.98 34.54
C VAL A 211 27.95 -7.97 33.29
N GLN A 212 26.64 -8.05 33.47
CA GLN A 212 25.65 -7.61 32.49
C GLN A 212 25.07 -6.27 32.94
N PRO A 213 24.91 -5.28 32.05
CA PRO A 213 24.21 -4.06 32.41
C PRO A 213 22.73 -4.36 32.64
N VAL A 214 22.20 -3.74 33.69
CA VAL A 214 20.83 -3.82 34.18
C VAL A 214 19.84 -3.49 33.05
N GLN A 215 19.11 -4.49 32.56
CA GLN A 215 18.04 -4.27 31.58
C GLN A 215 16.77 -3.87 32.32
N LEU A 216 16.49 -2.57 32.29
CA LEU A 216 15.22 -1.98 32.70
C LEU A 216 14.08 -2.73 31.97
N GLY A 217 13.09 -3.20 32.74
CA GLY A 217 12.09 -4.20 32.32
C GLY A 217 11.62 -4.08 30.87
N GLN A 218 12.07 -5.00 30.02
CA GLN A 218 11.49 -5.15 28.70
C GLN A 218 10.15 -5.86 28.84
N GLN A 219 9.08 -5.12 28.59
CA GLN A 219 7.77 -5.68 28.31
C GLN A 219 7.93 -6.64 27.13
N GLN A 220 7.79 -7.94 27.42
CA GLN A 220 7.97 -9.01 26.46
C GLN A 220 6.91 -8.84 25.36
N VAL A 221 7.34 -8.44 24.17
CA VAL A 221 6.47 -8.24 23.01
C VAL A 221 6.02 -9.61 22.49
N ASP A 222 4.72 -9.81 22.31
CA ASP A 222 4.19 -11.04 21.74
C ASP A 222 4.47 -11.08 20.22
N PRO A 223 5.30 -12.02 19.74
CA PRO A 223 5.73 -12.03 18.35
C PRO A 223 4.59 -12.37 17.37
N MET A 224 3.58 -13.10 17.83
CA MET A 224 2.43 -13.48 17.01
C MET A 224 1.56 -12.26 16.70
N LYS A 225 1.41 -11.37 17.69
CA LYS A 225 0.63 -10.13 17.54
C LYS A 225 1.33 -9.11 16.65
N VAL A 226 2.66 -8.99 16.74
CA VAL A 226 3.47 -8.16 15.82
C VAL A 226 3.33 -8.65 14.38
N ASN A 227 3.45 -9.95 14.14
CA ASN A 227 3.34 -10.52 12.79
C ASN A 227 1.94 -10.37 12.19
N GLN A 228 0.88 -10.45 13.00
CA GLN A 228 -0.49 -10.19 12.53
C GLN A 228 -0.68 -8.72 12.11
N LEU A 229 -0.18 -7.77 12.90
CA LEU A 229 -0.29 -6.34 12.57
C LEU A 229 0.58 -5.97 11.35
N LYS A 230 1.73 -6.63 11.19
CA LYS A 230 2.56 -6.55 9.98
C LYS A 230 1.80 -7.08 8.76
N ALA A 231 1.11 -8.21 8.88
CA ALA A 231 0.32 -8.79 7.78
C ALA A 231 -0.87 -7.89 7.36
N LEU A 232 -1.35 -7.04 8.28
CA LEU A 232 -2.32 -5.99 8.00
C LEU A 232 -1.70 -4.71 7.41
N GLY A 233 -0.40 -4.72 7.10
CA GLY A 233 0.30 -3.61 6.44
C GLY A 233 0.72 -2.47 7.37
N LYS A 234 0.63 -2.64 8.70
CA LYS A 234 0.99 -1.57 9.65
C LYS A 234 2.51 -1.42 9.74
N PRO A 235 3.04 -0.18 9.71
CA PRO A 235 4.47 0.06 9.87
C PRO A 235 4.93 -0.22 11.32
N PRO A 236 6.20 -0.59 11.56
CA PRO A 236 6.71 -0.95 12.88
C PRO A 236 6.48 0.11 13.96
N GLN A 237 6.48 1.40 13.59
CA GLN A 237 6.23 2.53 14.49
C GLN A 237 4.79 2.54 15.00
N GLU A 238 3.83 2.20 14.14
CA GLU A 238 2.41 2.12 14.50
C GLU A 238 2.12 0.86 15.32
N ILE A 239 2.79 -0.26 14.99
CA ILE A 239 2.72 -1.50 15.79
C ILE A 239 3.26 -1.25 17.21
N ALA A 240 4.38 -0.53 17.32
CA ALA A 240 4.98 -0.16 18.60
C ALA A 240 4.03 0.70 19.45
N ALA A 241 3.41 1.71 18.84
CA ALA A 241 2.42 2.56 19.49
C ALA A 241 1.18 1.78 19.94
N LEU A 242 0.68 0.86 19.11
CA LEU A 242 -0.51 0.05 19.41
C LEU A 242 -0.26 -0.96 20.55
N LEU A 243 0.96 -1.50 20.63
CA LEU A 243 1.34 -2.49 21.63
C LEU A 243 1.95 -1.87 22.90
N GLY A 244 2.21 -0.57 22.90
CA GLY A 244 2.85 0.13 24.03
C GLY A 244 4.29 -0.34 24.28
N VAL A 245 4.98 -0.81 23.23
CA VAL A 245 6.33 -1.36 23.29
C VAL A 245 7.29 -0.51 22.46
N PRO A 246 8.61 -0.53 22.75
CA PRO A 246 9.58 0.19 21.92
C PRO A 246 9.62 -0.37 20.48
N VAL A 247 9.85 0.52 19.51
CA VAL A 247 9.97 0.15 18.08
C VAL A 247 11.09 -0.86 17.83
N GLU A 248 12.12 -0.87 18.66
CA GLU A 248 13.24 -1.81 18.62
C GLU A 248 12.76 -3.26 18.87
N ALA A 249 11.84 -3.45 19.82
CA ALA A 249 11.28 -4.77 20.13
C ALA A 249 10.39 -5.29 18.99
N VAL A 250 9.62 -4.41 18.35
CA VAL A 250 8.84 -4.75 17.15
C VAL A 250 9.76 -5.11 15.99
N THR A 251 10.82 -4.32 15.77
CA THR A 251 11.78 -4.54 14.68
C THR A 251 12.53 -5.86 14.85
N ALA A 252 12.95 -6.20 16.07
CA ALA A 252 13.61 -7.48 16.36
C ALA A 252 12.73 -8.70 16.03
N VAL A 253 11.44 -8.65 16.36
CA VAL A 253 10.48 -9.71 15.98
C VAL A 253 10.26 -9.75 14.46
N THR A 254 10.19 -8.58 13.84
CA THR A 254 9.95 -8.45 12.39
C THR A 254 11.13 -9.01 11.59
N ASP A 255 12.35 -8.88 12.12
CA ASP A 255 13.61 -9.40 11.58
C ASP A 255 13.75 -10.92 11.82
N GLN A 256 13.40 -11.41 13.02
CA GLN A 256 13.38 -12.85 13.33
C GLN A 256 12.36 -13.65 12.49
N ALA A 257 11.30 -13.02 12.02
CA ALA A 257 10.27 -13.66 11.18
C ALA A 257 10.68 -13.83 9.70
N GLN A 258 11.88 -13.40 9.28
CA GLN A 258 12.42 -13.65 7.93
C GLN A 258 13.82 -14.29 7.98
N PRO A 259 13.95 -15.62 7.88
CA PRO A 259 15.22 -16.22 7.47
C PRO A 259 15.37 -16.15 5.94
N GLN A 260 16.48 -15.54 5.48
CA GLN A 260 17.01 -15.45 4.09
C GLN A 260 16.39 -14.30 3.25
N TYR A 261 17.13 -13.30 2.74
CA TYR A 261 18.44 -13.33 2.08
C TYR A 261 19.35 -12.16 2.53
N HIS A 262 20.43 -12.47 3.24
CA HIS A 262 21.62 -11.62 3.26
C HIS A 262 22.75 -12.44 2.62
N GLY A 263 22.95 -12.25 1.31
CA GLY A 263 24.14 -12.74 0.61
C GLY A 263 25.35 -11.95 1.11
N GLY A 264 26.35 -12.69 1.61
CA GLY A 264 27.39 -12.22 2.52
C GLY A 264 28.29 -11.10 2.02
N SER A 265 28.66 -10.25 2.97
CA SER A 265 29.93 -9.53 2.97
C SER A 265 30.99 -10.44 3.61
N GLU A 266 31.65 -11.27 2.80
CA GLU A 266 32.94 -11.84 3.21
C GLU A 266 34.03 -10.81 2.92
N GLN A 267 34.35 -10.05 3.97
CA GLN A 267 35.67 -9.46 4.13
C GLN A 267 36.68 -10.60 4.27
N MET A 268 37.67 -10.64 3.38
CA MET A 268 38.90 -11.40 3.57
C MET A 268 40.03 -10.38 3.79
N PRO A 269 40.82 -10.48 4.87
CA PRO A 269 41.99 -9.64 5.05
C PRO A 269 43.23 -10.26 4.38
N GLU A 270 44.02 -9.39 3.74
CA GLU A 270 45.49 -9.39 3.67
C GLU A 270 46.27 -10.38 2.79
N THR A 271 47.51 -9.93 2.49
CA THR A 271 48.61 -10.48 1.65
C THR A 271 48.48 -10.16 0.15
N GLY A 272 49.46 -9.60 -0.56
CA GLY A 272 50.85 -9.29 -0.28
C GLY A 272 51.60 -9.28 -1.63
N GLU A 273 52.27 -8.16 -1.93
CA GLU A 273 53.43 -8.01 -2.84
C GLU A 273 53.36 -8.38 -4.35
N PHE A 274 54.05 -7.50 -5.11
CA PHE A 274 54.47 -7.49 -6.52
C PHE A 274 53.48 -7.02 -7.60
#